data_AF-A0A923LET3-F1
#
_entry.id   AF-A0A923LET3-F1
#
_cell.length_a   1.000
_cell.length_b   1.000
_cell.length_c   1.000
_cell.angle_alpha   90.00
_cell.angle_beta   90.00
_cell.angle_gamma   90.00
#
_symmetry.space_group_name_H-M   'P 1'
#
loop_
_entity.id
_entity.type
_entity.pdbx_description
1 polymer ?
#
loop_
_entity_poly.entity_id
_entity_poly.type
_entity_poly.pdbx_seq_one_letter_code
_entity_poly.pdbx_strand_id
1 'polypeptide(L)'
;MGHDKLKKWKKGSLTIEAVYLLPFLFLCIFVLLVLLLCLHDRCTLTAAAAELAGKGEQQKYRAAERLENELYLGGVEAAKERLILMQPEEIEASVGKNQVWMYFEMSTPMLGGIRMQAEEQAARRNPCGEIRRFRKGKEAAGV
;
A
#
# COMPACT_ATOMS: atom_id res chain seq x y z
N MET A 1 -35.70 34.17 48.56
CA MET A 1 -36.33 33.23 47.60
C MET A 1 -35.70 33.36 46.22
N GLY A 2 -34.36 33.20 46.12
CA GLY A 2 -33.59 33.48 44.89
C GLY A 2 -32.38 32.56 44.64
N HIS A 3 -32.04 31.67 45.58
CA HIS A 3 -30.89 30.76 45.45
C HIS A 3 -31.19 29.49 44.63
N ASP A 4 -32.46 29.14 44.40
CA ASP A 4 -32.83 27.88 43.76
C ASP A 4 -32.80 27.93 42.23
N LYS A 5 -32.87 29.13 41.61
CA LYS A 5 -32.85 29.26 40.15
C LYS A 5 -31.45 29.09 39.55
N LEU A 6 -30.40 29.55 40.25
CA LEU A 6 -29.00 29.38 39.83
C LEU A 6 -28.56 27.90 39.80
N LYS A 7 -29.08 27.09 40.74
CA LYS A 7 -28.77 25.65 40.81
C LYS A 7 -29.43 24.84 39.69
N LYS A 8 -30.57 25.30 39.16
CA LYS A 8 -31.26 24.67 38.01
C LYS A 8 -30.57 24.98 36.67
N TRP A 9 -29.99 26.17 36.50
CA TRP A 9 -29.29 26.54 35.26
C TRP A 9 -27.99 25.75 35.02
N LYS A 10 -27.24 25.41 36.08
CA LYS A 10 -26.01 24.60 35.95
C LYS A 10 -26.25 23.14 35.53
N LYS A 11 -27.47 22.62 35.66
CA LYS A 11 -27.80 21.21 35.34
C LYS A 11 -28.16 20.97 33.87
N GLY A 12 -28.51 22.00 33.10
CA GLY A 12 -28.87 21.88 31.67
C GLY A 12 -27.72 22.13 30.69
N SER A 13 -26.66 22.84 31.12
CA SER A 13 -25.52 23.22 30.25
C SER A 13 -24.68 22.02 29.81
N LEU A 14 -24.48 21.05 30.71
CA LEU A 14 -23.63 19.87 30.48
C LEU A 14 -24.20 18.93 29.40
N THR A 15 -25.52 18.84 29.29
CA THR A 15 -26.19 18.02 28.26
C THR A 15 -26.03 18.64 26.87
N ILE A 16 -26.06 19.97 26.77
CA ILE A 16 -25.88 20.68 25.48
C ILE A 16 -24.42 20.57 25.02
N GLU A 17 -23.45 20.70 25.92
CA GLU A 17 -22.02 20.49 25.58
C GLU A 17 -21.74 19.04 25.17
N ALA A 18 -22.31 18.05 25.87
CA ALA A 18 -22.16 16.63 25.53
C ALA A 18 -22.77 16.27 24.16
N VAL A 19 -23.84 16.97 23.73
CA VAL A 19 -24.47 16.77 22.42
C VAL A 19 -23.57 17.19 21.26
N TYR A 20 -22.65 18.14 21.45
CA TYR A 20 -21.63 18.48 20.44
C TYR A 20 -20.35 17.67 20.59
N LEU A 21 -19.98 17.31 21.82
CA LEU A 21 -18.78 16.52 22.10
C LEU A 21 -18.88 15.10 21.53
N LEU A 22 -20.05 14.46 21.65
CA LEU A 22 -20.29 13.10 21.18
C LEU A 22 -20.14 12.94 19.65
N PRO A 23 -20.82 13.72 18.78
CA PRO A 23 -20.65 13.63 17.34
C PRO A 23 -19.25 14.05 16.89
N PHE A 24 -18.61 15.00 17.59
CA PHE A 24 -17.21 15.36 17.32
C PHE A 24 -16.26 14.19 17.61
N LEU A 25 -16.47 13.48 18.72
CA LEU A 25 -15.70 12.29 19.05
C LEU A 25 -15.91 11.19 18.01
N PHE A 26 -17.15 10.96 17.57
CA PHE A 26 -17.44 10.01 16.49
C PHE A 26 -16.79 10.42 15.17
N LEU A 27 -16.78 11.71 14.82
CA LEU A 27 -16.07 12.21 13.65
C LEU A 27 -14.56 11.94 13.75
N CYS A 28 -13.95 12.21 14.90
CA CYS A 28 -12.53 11.91 15.13
C CYS A 28 -12.24 10.42 14.98
N ILE A 29 -13.06 9.54 15.56
CA ILE A 29 -12.93 8.09 15.41
C ILE A 29 -13.07 7.68 13.95
N PHE A 30 -14.08 8.22 13.25
CA PHE A 30 -14.29 7.94 11.83
C PHE A 30 -13.08 8.34 10.97
N VAL A 31 -12.54 9.54 11.18
CA VAL A 31 -11.33 10.01 10.49
C VAL A 31 -10.14 9.10 10.79
N LEU A 32 -9.95 8.70 12.06
CA LEU A 32 -8.88 7.76 12.42
C LEU A 32 -9.05 6.41 11.74
N LEU A 33 -10.27 5.86 11.68
CA LEU A 33 -10.54 4.60 10.98
C LEU A 33 -10.22 4.71 9.49
N VAL A 34 -10.62 5.80 8.83
CA VAL A 34 -10.30 6.05 7.42
C VAL A 34 -8.79 6.13 7.22
N LEU A 35 -8.07 6.87 8.07
CA LEU A 35 -6.61 6.98 7.98
C LEU A 35 -5.91 5.64 8.17
N LEU A 36 -6.37 4.82 9.11
CA LEU A 36 -5.83 3.48 9.34
C LEU A 36 -6.06 2.56 8.13
N LEU A 37 -7.24 2.62 7.52
CA LEU A 37 -7.56 1.86 6.30
C LEU A 37 -6.73 2.34 5.11
N CYS A 38 -6.58 3.66 4.93
CA CYS A 38 -5.70 4.22 3.91
C CYS A 38 -4.25 3.78 4.10
N LEU A 39 -3.75 3.77 5.33
CA LEU A 39 -2.41 3.33 5.65
C LEU A 39 -2.24 1.82 5.41
N HIS A 40 -3.24 1.02 5.79
CA HIS A 40 -3.26 -0.42 5.53
C HIS A 40 -3.20 -0.72 4.03
N ASP A 41 -4.06 -0.09 3.23
CA ASP A 41 -4.09 -0.29 1.78
C ASP A 41 -2.77 0.15 1.13
N ARG A 42 -2.17 1.26 1.60
CA ARG A 42 -0.83 1.69 1.16
C ARG A 42 0.23 0.65 1.44
N CYS A 43 0.34 0.18 2.68
CA CYS A 43 1.35 -0.79 3.08
C CYS A 43 1.20 -2.11 2.30
N THR A 44 -0.04 -2.54 2.12
CA THR A 44 -0.42 -3.72 1.35
C THR A 44 0.02 -3.61 -0.11
N LEU A 45 -0.20 -2.47 -0.75
CA LEU A 45 0.21 -2.23 -2.14
C LEU A 45 1.72 -2.19 -2.29
N THR A 46 2.43 -1.49 -1.40
CA THR A 46 3.90 -1.48 -1.43
C THR A 46 4.47 -2.87 -1.23
N ALA A 47 3.88 -3.68 -0.34
CA ALA A 47 4.30 -5.06 -0.14
C ALA A 47 3.99 -5.93 -1.38
N ALA A 48 2.81 -5.81 -1.97
CA ALA A 48 2.45 -6.52 -3.20
C ALA A 48 3.36 -6.14 -4.37
N ALA A 49 3.65 -4.85 -4.54
CA ALA A 49 4.56 -4.35 -5.56
C ALA A 49 5.98 -4.91 -5.37
N ALA A 50 6.49 -4.91 -4.14
CA ALA A 50 7.79 -5.50 -3.81
C ALA A 50 7.83 -7.03 -4.02
N GLU A 51 6.78 -7.75 -3.62
CA GLU A 51 6.64 -9.21 -3.82
C GLU A 51 6.67 -9.56 -5.31
N LEU A 52 5.91 -8.83 -6.13
CA LEU A 52 5.81 -9.07 -7.57
C LEU A 52 7.11 -8.68 -8.28
N ALA A 53 7.68 -7.52 -7.96
CA ALA A 53 8.97 -7.11 -8.51
C ALA A 53 10.08 -8.14 -8.17
N GLY A 54 10.10 -8.66 -6.94
CA GLY A 54 11.01 -9.74 -6.51
C GLY A 54 10.76 -11.07 -7.22
N LYS A 55 9.50 -11.46 -7.49
CA LYS A 55 9.18 -12.63 -8.32
C LYS A 55 9.70 -12.46 -9.75
N GLY A 56 9.61 -11.25 -10.31
CA GLY A 56 10.15 -10.90 -11.63
C GLY A 56 11.68 -10.96 -11.72
N GLU A 57 12.39 -10.67 -10.62
CA GLU A 57 13.85 -10.86 -10.51
C GLU A 57 14.25 -12.32 -10.68
N GLN A 58 13.59 -13.24 -9.96
CA GLN A 58 14.01 -14.65 -9.89
C GLN A 58 13.82 -15.40 -11.22
N GLN A 59 12.93 -14.93 -12.09
CA GLN A 59 12.56 -15.63 -13.33
C GLN A 59 13.30 -15.12 -14.58
N LYS A 60 14.63 -14.98 -14.52
CA LYS A 60 15.46 -14.41 -15.60
C LYS A 60 15.41 -15.17 -16.94
N TYR A 61 15.07 -16.46 -16.94
CA TYR A 61 15.13 -17.33 -18.13
C TYR A 61 13.82 -17.46 -18.92
N ARG A 62 12.75 -16.79 -18.49
CA ARG A 62 11.46 -16.79 -19.21
C ARG A 62 11.38 -15.67 -20.23
N ALA A 63 10.56 -15.87 -21.27
CA ALA A 63 10.23 -14.82 -22.23
C ALA A 63 9.62 -13.61 -21.52
N ALA A 64 10.13 -12.41 -21.82
CA ALA A 64 9.77 -11.17 -21.12
C ALA A 64 8.26 -10.90 -21.14
N GLU A 65 7.62 -11.08 -22.29
CA GLU A 65 6.17 -10.84 -22.49
C GLU A 65 5.28 -11.75 -21.62
N ARG A 66 5.68 -13.01 -21.41
CA ARG A 66 4.94 -13.91 -20.51
C ARG A 66 5.08 -13.50 -19.05
N LEU A 67 6.27 -13.03 -18.68
CA LEU A 67 6.53 -12.59 -17.32
C LEU A 67 5.81 -11.28 -16.99
N GLU A 68 5.74 -10.33 -17.93
CA GLU A 68 4.97 -9.09 -17.77
C GLU A 68 3.48 -9.40 -17.55
N ASN A 69 2.91 -10.30 -18.34
CA ASN A 69 1.52 -10.73 -18.15
C ASN A 69 1.28 -11.42 -16.80
N GLU A 70 2.19 -12.29 -16.34
CA GLU A 70 2.09 -12.93 -15.02
C GLU A 70 2.19 -11.90 -13.87
N LEU A 71 3.08 -10.92 -13.99
CA LEU A 71 3.24 -9.85 -13.00
C LEU A 71 2.03 -8.92 -12.96
N TYR A 72 1.50 -8.57 -14.14
CA TYR A 72 0.27 -7.79 -14.26
C TYR A 72 -0.92 -8.51 -13.63
N LEU A 73 -1.15 -9.78 -13.97
CA LEU A 73 -2.23 -10.59 -13.40
C LEU A 73 -2.08 -10.73 -11.88
N GLY A 74 -0.86 -10.98 -11.39
CA GLY A 74 -0.59 -11.03 -9.96
C GLY A 74 -0.81 -9.69 -9.24
N GLY A 75 -0.55 -8.57 -9.91
CA GLY A 75 -0.85 -7.23 -9.43
C GLY A 75 -2.35 -6.98 -9.30
N VAL A 76 -3.11 -7.34 -10.33
CA VAL A 76 -4.58 -7.23 -10.34
C VAL A 76 -5.21 -8.08 -9.23
N GLU A 77 -4.73 -9.32 -9.05
CA GLU A 77 -5.24 -10.22 -8.03
C GLU A 77 -4.92 -9.73 -6.61
N ALA A 78 -3.68 -9.29 -6.38
CA ALA A 78 -3.28 -8.71 -5.09
C ALA A 78 -4.06 -7.44 -4.75
N ALA A 79 -4.31 -6.57 -5.73
CA ALA A 79 -5.15 -5.39 -5.54
C ALA A 79 -6.60 -5.81 -5.20
N LYS A 80 -7.17 -6.77 -5.93
CA LYS A 80 -8.56 -7.18 -5.73
C LYS A 80 -8.81 -7.87 -4.39
N GLU A 81 -7.87 -8.69 -3.91
CA GLU A 81 -8.05 -9.48 -2.69
C GLU A 81 -7.69 -8.73 -1.41
N ARG A 82 -6.70 -7.83 -1.46
CA ARG A 82 -6.08 -7.27 -0.25
C ARG A 82 -6.53 -5.85 0.08
N LEU A 83 -7.20 -5.14 -0.84
CA LEU A 83 -7.67 -3.78 -0.64
C LEU A 83 -9.06 -3.73 -0.03
N ILE A 84 -9.25 -2.80 0.90
CA ILE A 84 -10.52 -2.65 1.62
C ILE A 84 -11.22 -1.35 1.24
N LEU A 85 -10.46 -0.26 1.06
CA LEU A 85 -10.99 1.08 0.87
C LEU A 85 -10.73 1.61 -0.55
N MET A 86 -9.60 1.23 -1.15
CA MET A 86 -9.14 1.70 -2.45
C MET A 86 -9.55 0.77 -3.60
N GLN A 87 -9.75 1.34 -4.78
CA GLN A 87 -9.95 0.60 -6.02
C GLN A 87 -8.80 0.87 -7.00
N PRO A 88 -8.33 -0.15 -7.73
CA PRO A 88 -7.32 0.03 -8.76
C PRO A 88 -7.91 0.78 -9.96
N GLU A 89 -7.28 1.89 -10.35
CA GLU A 89 -7.57 2.59 -11.61
C GLU A 89 -6.61 2.13 -12.71
N GLU A 90 -5.32 1.98 -12.38
CA GLU A 90 -4.29 1.57 -13.33
C GLU A 90 -3.23 0.69 -12.66
N ILE A 91 -2.80 -0.35 -13.36
CA ILE A 91 -1.73 -1.24 -12.92
C ILE A 91 -0.81 -1.43 -14.11
N GLU A 92 0.45 -1.06 -13.95
CA GLU A 92 1.47 -1.25 -14.98
C GLU A 92 2.58 -2.14 -14.46
N ALA A 93 3.03 -3.04 -15.33
CA ALA A 93 4.14 -3.94 -15.08
C ALA A 93 5.05 -3.89 -16.30
N SER A 94 6.34 -3.61 -16.12
CA SER A 94 7.29 -3.87 -17.20
C SER A 94 8.65 -4.39 -16.75
N VAL A 95 9.19 -5.23 -17.63
CA VAL A 95 10.35 -6.05 -17.38
C VAL A 95 11.46 -5.58 -18.31
N GLY A 96 12.40 -4.84 -17.72
CA GLY A 96 13.67 -4.53 -18.36
C GLY A 96 14.66 -5.70 -18.34
N LYS A 97 15.80 -5.51 -19.02
CA LYS A 97 16.89 -6.50 -19.05
C LYS A 97 17.48 -6.77 -17.66
N ASN A 98 17.54 -5.75 -16.81
CA ASN A 98 18.18 -5.78 -15.49
C ASN A 98 17.28 -5.28 -14.34
N GLN A 99 16.04 -4.89 -14.62
CA GLN A 99 15.14 -4.36 -13.60
C GLN A 99 13.69 -4.69 -13.96
N VAL A 100 12.86 -4.88 -12.95
CA VAL A 100 11.41 -5.02 -13.05
C VAL A 100 10.80 -3.86 -12.30
N TRP A 101 9.88 -3.15 -12.93
CA TRP A 101 9.14 -2.06 -12.30
C TRP A 101 7.65 -2.40 -12.29
N MET A 102 7.01 -2.04 -11.18
CA MET A 102 5.58 -2.21 -10.95
C MET A 102 5.02 -0.89 -10.46
N TYR A 103 3.95 -0.42 -11.11
CA TYR A 103 3.23 0.79 -10.76
C TYR A 103 1.76 0.48 -10.51
N PHE A 104 1.21 1.07 -9.46
CA PHE A 104 -0.18 0.97 -9.06
C PHE A 104 -0.75 2.38 -8.87
N GLU A 105 -1.81 2.72 -9.60
CA GLU A 105 -2.63 3.90 -9.37
C GLU A 105 -3.99 3.50 -8.83
N MET A 106 -4.34 4.10 -7.69
CA MET A 106 -5.48 3.72 -6.89
C MET A 106 -6.30 4.95 -6.54
N SER A 107 -7.61 4.76 -6.41
CA SER A 107 -8.55 5.82 -6.07
C SER A 107 -9.46 5.39 -4.94
N THR A 108 -9.83 6.33 -4.07
CA THR A 108 -10.87 6.14 -3.05
C THR A 108 -12.17 6.83 -3.49
N PRO A 109 -12.99 6.21 -4.36
CA PRO A 109 -14.23 6.84 -4.84
C PRO A 109 -15.19 7.21 -3.70
N MET A 110 -15.18 6.44 -2.61
CA MET A 110 -16.02 6.68 -1.42
C MET A 110 -15.58 7.89 -0.57
N LEU A 111 -14.37 8.39 -0.76
CA LEU A 111 -13.76 9.49 0.03
C LEU A 111 -13.46 10.72 -0.84
N GLY A 112 -14.19 10.90 -1.94
CA GLY A 112 -14.02 12.05 -2.84
C GLY A 112 -12.94 11.88 -3.90
N GLY A 113 -12.52 10.63 -4.18
CA GLY A 113 -11.61 10.32 -5.29
C GLY A 113 -10.15 10.66 -5.03
N ILE A 114 -9.69 10.57 -3.78
CA ILE A 114 -8.27 10.73 -3.46
C ILE A 114 -7.48 9.65 -4.22
N ARG A 115 -6.50 10.10 -4.99
CA ARG A 115 -5.60 9.22 -5.74
C ARG A 115 -4.34 8.93 -4.96
N MET A 116 -3.86 7.70 -5.07
CA MET A 116 -2.63 7.26 -4.45
C MET A 116 -1.85 6.38 -5.42
N GLN A 117 -0.54 6.60 -5.44
CA GLN A 117 0.38 5.90 -6.31
C GLN A 117 1.33 5.06 -5.46
N ALA A 118 1.59 3.84 -5.88
CA ALA A 118 2.63 2.98 -5.32
C ALA A 118 3.50 2.45 -6.46
N GLU A 119 4.80 2.68 -6.36
CA GLU A 119 5.80 2.21 -7.33
C GLU A 119 6.87 1.43 -6.58
N GLU A 120 7.24 0.27 -7.10
CA GLU A 120 8.40 -0.49 -6.62
C GLU A 120 9.23 -1.02 -7.79
N GLN A 121 10.54 -1.07 -7.57
CA GLN A 121 11.51 -1.54 -8.54
C GLN A 121 12.41 -2.61 -7.93
N ALA A 122 12.64 -3.71 -8.66
CA ALA A 122 13.56 -4.75 -8.27
C ALA A 122 14.61 -4.99 -9.35
N ALA A 123 15.88 -5.12 -8.94
CA ALA A 123 16.97 -5.46 -9.85
C ALA A 123 16.91 -6.94 -10.22
N ARG A 124 17.01 -7.30 -11.51
CA ARG A 124 17.11 -8.71 -11.96
C ARG A 124 18.52 -9.27 -11.75
N ARG A 125 18.86 -9.68 -10.54
CA ARG A 125 20.16 -10.32 -10.28
C ARG A 125 20.23 -11.70 -10.93
N ASN A 126 21.44 -12.08 -11.32
CA ASN A 126 21.72 -13.42 -11.83
C ASN A 126 22.63 -14.13 -10.83
N PRO A 127 22.08 -14.83 -9.83
CA PRO A 127 22.88 -15.50 -8.81
C PRO A 127 23.83 -16.52 -9.43
N CYS A 128 23.41 -17.28 -10.44
CA CYS A 128 24.28 -18.23 -11.15
C CYS A 128 25.45 -17.54 -11.87
N GLY A 129 25.19 -16.38 -12.48
CA GLY A 129 26.22 -15.58 -13.15
C GLY A 129 27.22 -14.98 -12.17
N GLU A 130 26.75 -14.48 -11.03
CA GLU A 130 27.59 -13.96 -9.95
C GLU A 130 28.44 -15.07 -9.34
N ILE A 131 27.83 -16.21 -8.95
CA ILE A 131 28.56 -17.36 -8.42
C ILE A 131 29.61 -17.85 -9.42
N ARG A 132 29.30 -17.89 -10.72
CA ARG A 132 30.27 -18.28 -11.76
C ARG A 132 31.41 -17.28 -11.91
N ARG A 133 31.16 -15.97 -11.78
CA ARG A 133 32.20 -14.93 -11.78
C ARG A 133 33.07 -15.02 -10.54
N PHE A 134 32.48 -15.22 -9.37
CA PHE A 134 33.22 -15.44 -8.11
C PHE A 134 34.09 -16.70 -8.19
N ARG A 135 33.56 -17.80 -8.73
CA ARG A 135 34.34 -19.04 -8.90
C ARG A 135 35.50 -18.86 -9.87
N LYS A 136 35.27 -18.23 -11.03
CA LYS A 136 36.33 -17.91 -11.99
C LYS A 136 37.38 -16.96 -11.40
N GLY A 137 36.97 -16.00 -10.58
CA GLY A 137 37.87 -15.10 -9.88
C GLY A 137 38.76 -15.82 -8.86
N LYS A 138 38.20 -16.80 -8.13
CA LYS A 138 38.96 -17.70 -7.25
C LYS A 138 39.95 -18.58 -8.03
N GLU A 139 39.47 -19.24 -9.08
CA GLU A 139 40.30 -20.07 -9.97
C GLU A 139 41.44 -19.26 -10.60
N ALA A 140 41.22 -18.01 -10.97
CA ALA A 140 42.25 -17.11 -11.52
C ALA A 140 43.21 -16.54 -10.48
N ALA A 141 42.80 -16.47 -9.20
CA ALA A 141 43.62 -16.02 -8.08
C ALA A 141 44.47 -17.13 -7.44
N GLY A 142 44.33 -18.37 -7.89
CA GLY A 142 45.11 -19.51 -7.39
C GLY A 142 44.79 -19.93 -5.95
N VAL A 143 43.57 -19.62 -5.46
CA VAL A 143 43.06 -19.99 -4.12
C VAL A 143 41.90 -20.98 -4.23
#